data_AF-A0A7Z9WL65-F1
#
_entry.id   AF-A0A7Z9WL65-F1
#
_cell.length_a   1.000
_cell.length_b   1.000
_cell.length_c   1.000
_cell.angle_alpha   90.00
_cell.angle_beta   90.00
_cell.angle_gamma   90.00
#
_symmetry.space_group_name_H-M   'P 1'
#
loop_
_entity.id
_entity.type
_entity.pdbx_description
1 polymer ?
#
loop_
_entity_poly.entity_id
_entity_poly.type
_entity_poly.pdbx_seq_one_letter_code
_entity_poly.pdbx_strand_id
1 'polypeptide(L)'
;MRPEIKAFIFDLDGVLTDTAEYHYRAWKRLADEEGIPFTRQDNERLRGVSRRRSLELLLKGREVTEGQAQEMMERKNRYYREMIRRITPADLLEGVPELLQELRAAGIRFAIASVSKNTRDVVERLGLKADAISDGYSVERAKPAPDLFLHAASQLGIAPSQCVVLEDAAAGIEAARAAGMWAVAIGPAERFEGLMPDAIFPSLAGVRLEDILEAIRGSRTWVVRETSFEPERLHQMETVFTIGNGYLGTRGTFEEGYPGQLQATLVHGLYDDAPLVHTELVNAPDWLPIELFVAGERFSLVEGQVLDYERWLDLRRGLLGRRVRWRSPKGRTVEISIERFASLADEHVLAIRYRVRALDFEGPIELRASLNGDVKNPSPFGPIRHWQLVGQGELPPRACFLHVRTAGTGTELVEAMRLEVEGAEASYLPHRDEWRPAVAARFRLGRGEEALAVKLVSIYTSRETEDPARAAREKLEEAASKGYRALLADHEAEWARYWQASDVVIEGDDVGAKHASPLLAVRFNLYHILIAAPRHDGRVSIPGKTLSGFGYRGHVFWDTEIFMLPFFTFTQPQLARKLLM
;
A
#
# COMPACT_ATOMS: atom_id res chain seq x y z
N MET A 1 -25.86 -12.35 12.07
CA MET A 1 -24.74 -12.56 13.01
C MET A 1 -23.45 -12.61 12.20
N ARG A 2 -22.44 -11.77 12.51
CA ARG A 2 -21.06 -12.01 12.05
C ARG A 2 -20.61 -13.36 12.58
N PRO A 3 -19.70 -14.06 11.88
CA PRO A 3 -19.19 -15.29 12.41
C PRO A 3 -18.15 -14.88 13.46
N GLU A 4 -18.56 -14.97 14.73
CA GLU A 4 -17.72 -14.85 15.93
C GLU A 4 -16.33 -15.44 15.66
N ILE A 5 -15.26 -14.75 16.06
CA ILE A 5 -13.91 -15.30 15.95
C ILE A 5 -13.85 -16.54 16.83
N LYS A 6 -13.56 -17.68 16.20
CA LYS A 6 -13.59 -18.99 16.87
C LYS A 6 -12.23 -19.68 16.88
N ALA A 7 -11.29 -19.18 16.08
CA ALA A 7 -9.95 -19.73 16.02
C ALA A 7 -8.86 -18.70 15.85
N PHE A 8 -7.72 -18.98 16.48
CA PHE A 8 -6.43 -18.37 16.18
C PHE A 8 -5.51 -19.41 15.55
N ILE A 9 -4.81 -19.05 14.49
CA ILE A 9 -3.84 -19.91 13.82
C ILE A 9 -2.50 -19.22 13.90
N PHE A 10 -1.56 -19.81 14.62
CA PHE A 10 -0.24 -19.23 14.85
C PHE A 10 0.76 -19.84 13.88
N ASP A 11 1.57 -19.01 13.22
CA ASP A 11 2.88 -19.50 12.79
C ASP A 11 3.71 -19.92 14.02
N LEU A 12 4.68 -20.80 13.82
CA LEU A 12 5.54 -21.26 14.90
C LEU A 12 6.77 -20.36 15.04
N ASP A 13 7.48 -20.15 13.94
CA ASP A 13 8.83 -19.61 13.91
C ASP A 13 8.77 -18.07 13.91
N GLY A 14 9.19 -17.43 15.00
CA GLY A 14 9.16 -15.97 15.17
C GLY A 14 7.85 -15.42 15.73
N VAL A 15 6.84 -16.26 15.96
CA VAL A 15 5.57 -15.90 16.61
C VAL A 15 5.40 -16.58 17.96
N LEU A 16 5.56 -17.90 18.03
CA LEU A 16 5.46 -18.65 19.30
C LEU A 16 6.83 -18.83 19.96
N THR A 17 7.90 -18.94 19.16
CA THR A 17 9.28 -19.16 19.62
C THR A 17 10.27 -18.58 18.61
N ASP A 18 11.44 -18.11 19.03
CA ASP A 18 12.50 -17.59 18.13
C ASP A 18 13.32 -18.73 17.46
N THR A 19 12.64 -19.74 16.92
CA THR A 19 13.29 -20.78 16.12
C THR A 19 13.74 -20.29 14.75
N ALA A 20 13.32 -19.08 14.34
CA ALA A 20 13.80 -18.40 13.14
C ALA A 20 15.33 -18.19 13.17
N GLU A 21 15.91 -17.88 14.33
CA GLU A 21 17.36 -17.78 14.51
C GLU A 21 18.06 -19.14 14.31
N TYR A 22 17.44 -20.25 14.72
CA TYR A 22 17.97 -21.59 14.46
C TYR A 22 17.91 -21.96 12.97
N HIS A 23 16.87 -21.51 12.26
CA HIS A 23 16.83 -21.62 10.81
C HIS A 23 17.98 -20.87 10.15
N TYR A 24 18.22 -19.62 10.54
CA TYR A 24 19.34 -18.81 10.04
C TYR A 24 20.69 -19.48 10.29
N ARG A 25 20.97 -19.90 11.53
CA ARG A 25 22.25 -20.55 11.89
C ARG A 25 22.48 -21.85 11.11
N ALA A 26 21.45 -22.66 10.92
CA ALA A 26 21.56 -23.90 10.17
C ALA A 26 21.84 -23.64 8.68
N TRP A 27 21.20 -22.63 8.08
CA TRP A 27 21.48 -22.23 6.71
C TRP A 27 22.86 -21.59 6.56
N LYS A 28 23.26 -20.71 7.49
CA LYS A 28 24.58 -20.08 7.52
C LYS A 28 25.70 -21.11 7.58
N ARG A 29 25.57 -22.11 8.47
CA ARG A 29 26.53 -23.20 8.56
C ARG A 29 26.63 -23.99 7.25
N LEU A 30 25.49 -24.35 6.65
CA LEU A 30 25.50 -25.03 5.35
C LEU A 30 26.16 -24.17 4.27
N ALA A 31 25.84 -22.87 4.22
CA ALA A 31 26.37 -21.95 3.24
C ALA A 31 27.90 -21.81 3.36
N ASP A 32 28.41 -21.71 4.60
CA ASP A 32 29.84 -21.62 4.88
C ASP A 32 30.59 -22.89 4.46
N GLU A 33 30.02 -24.07 4.74
CA GLU A 33 30.57 -25.37 4.29
C GLU A 33 30.58 -25.50 2.77
N GLU A 34 29.63 -24.87 2.07
CA GLU A 34 29.51 -24.89 0.62
C GLU A 34 30.23 -23.74 -0.09
N GLY A 35 30.86 -22.83 0.66
CA GLY A 35 31.53 -21.64 0.14
C GLY A 35 30.57 -20.61 -0.47
N ILE A 36 29.32 -20.57 -0.01
CA ILE A 36 28.27 -19.67 -0.52
C ILE A 36 28.13 -18.46 0.43
N PRO A 37 28.34 -17.22 -0.05
CA PRO A 37 28.10 -16.03 0.76
C PRO A 37 26.62 -15.91 1.16
N PHE A 38 26.36 -15.98 2.47
CA PHE A 38 25.00 -15.90 3.03
C PHE A 38 24.95 -14.95 4.23
N THR A 39 24.18 -13.87 4.09
CA THR A 39 24.02 -12.81 5.09
C THR A 39 22.67 -12.89 5.79
N ARG A 40 22.47 -12.09 6.86
CA ARG A 40 21.14 -11.95 7.48
C ARG A 40 20.11 -11.34 6.52
N GLN A 41 20.54 -10.42 5.65
CA GLN A 41 19.68 -9.83 4.63
C GLN A 41 19.21 -10.88 3.61
N ASP A 42 20.09 -11.80 3.21
CA ASP A 42 19.69 -12.93 2.36
C ASP A 42 18.63 -13.80 3.08
N ASN A 43 18.80 -14.05 4.38
CA ASN A 43 17.92 -14.89 5.18
C ASN A 43 16.47 -14.36 5.29
N GLU A 44 16.25 -13.05 5.21
CA GLU A 44 14.88 -12.50 5.24
C GLU A 44 14.05 -13.04 4.07
N ARG A 45 14.66 -13.34 2.91
CA ARG A 45 13.98 -13.97 1.77
C ARG A 45 13.61 -15.45 2.02
N LEU A 46 14.21 -16.09 3.02
CA LEU A 46 13.98 -17.49 3.38
C LEU A 46 12.92 -17.65 4.49
N ARG A 47 12.48 -16.57 5.13
CA ARG A 47 11.48 -16.61 6.20
C ARG A 47 10.12 -17.03 5.66
N GLY A 48 9.46 -17.99 6.34
CA GLY A 48 8.12 -18.46 5.98
C GLY A 48 8.03 -19.29 4.70
N VAL A 49 9.12 -19.58 3.97
CA VAL A 49 9.10 -20.42 2.77
C VAL A 49 9.59 -21.85 3.02
N SER A 50 9.26 -22.78 2.12
CA SER A 50 9.62 -24.19 2.26
C SER A 50 11.14 -24.42 2.27
N ARG A 51 11.58 -25.56 2.82
CA ARG A 51 13.01 -25.93 2.85
C ARG A 51 13.62 -26.04 1.46
N ARG A 52 12.87 -26.58 0.49
CA ARG A 52 13.32 -26.69 -0.91
C ARG A 52 13.50 -25.31 -1.52
N ARG A 53 12.51 -24.42 -1.33
CA ARG A 53 12.59 -23.04 -1.80
C ARG A 53 13.72 -22.26 -1.15
N SER A 54 13.93 -22.46 0.15
CA SER A 54 15.04 -21.85 0.88
C SER A 54 16.40 -22.27 0.32
N LEU A 55 16.58 -23.55 -0.03
CA LEU A 55 17.80 -24.03 -0.66
C LEU A 55 18.00 -23.38 -2.05
N GLU A 56 16.96 -23.31 -2.87
CA GLU A 56 17.04 -22.65 -4.19
C GLU A 56 17.48 -21.19 -4.07
N LEU A 57 16.95 -20.46 -3.10
CA LEU A 57 17.33 -19.06 -2.82
C LEU A 57 18.78 -18.96 -2.32
N LEU A 58 19.20 -19.87 -1.44
CA LEU A 58 20.57 -19.92 -0.94
C LEU A 58 21.59 -20.21 -2.05
N LEU A 59 21.25 -21.09 -3.01
CA LEU A 59 22.15 -21.48 -4.09
C LEU A 59 22.46 -20.33 -5.06
N LYS A 60 21.67 -19.25 -5.09
CA LYS A 60 21.91 -18.06 -5.93
C LYS A 60 22.21 -18.42 -7.40
N GLY A 61 21.48 -19.41 -7.93
CA GLY A 61 21.64 -19.90 -9.31
C GLY A 61 22.71 -20.97 -9.52
N ARG A 62 23.44 -21.39 -8.48
CA ARG A 62 24.38 -22.52 -8.55
C ARG A 62 23.63 -23.81 -8.87
N GLU A 63 24.01 -24.46 -9.96
CA GLU A 63 23.46 -25.75 -10.35
C GLU A 63 23.95 -26.85 -9.41
N VAL A 64 23.00 -27.63 -8.90
CA VAL A 64 23.25 -28.84 -8.12
C VAL A 64 22.32 -29.93 -8.64
N THR A 65 22.81 -31.16 -8.62
CA THR A 65 21.97 -32.33 -8.93
C THR A 65 20.90 -32.51 -7.84
N GLU A 66 19.80 -33.21 -8.15
CA GLU A 66 18.76 -33.49 -7.15
C GLU A 66 19.31 -34.27 -5.94
N GLY A 67 20.26 -35.19 -6.17
CA GLY A 67 20.93 -35.92 -5.09
C GLY A 67 21.74 -34.99 -4.16
N GLN A 68 22.46 -34.02 -4.72
CA GLN A 68 23.17 -33.00 -3.92
C GLN A 68 22.20 -32.09 -3.17
N ALA A 69 21.14 -31.63 -3.83
CA ALA A 69 20.12 -30.80 -3.17
C ALA A 69 19.49 -31.53 -1.98
N GLN A 70 19.17 -32.81 -2.14
CA GLN A 70 18.62 -33.66 -1.08
C GLN A 70 19.62 -33.81 0.09
N GLU A 71 20.89 -34.08 -0.18
CA GLU A 71 21.94 -34.16 0.84
C GLU A 71 22.06 -32.85 1.62
N MET A 72 22.12 -31.71 0.93
CA MET A 72 22.23 -30.39 1.55
C MET A 72 21.02 -30.10 2.45
N MET A 73 19.80 -30.42 2.01
CA MET A 73 18.59 -30.26 2.81
C MET A 73 18.58 -31.16 4.05
N GLU A 74 19.07 -32.39 3.93
CA GLU A 74 19.20 -33.32 5.06
C GLU A 74 20.26 -32.85 6.05
N ARG A 75 21.41 -32.39 5.56
CA ARG A 75 22.50 -31.85 6.38
C ARG A 75 22.08 -30.61 7.15
N LYS A 76 21.44 -29.64 6.49
CA LYS A 76 20.83 -28.49 7.18
C LYS A 76 19.84 -28.93 8.24
N ASN A 77 19.02 -29.95 7.95
CA ASN A 77 18.04 -30.45 8.89
C ASN A 77 18.69 -31.12 10.11
N ARG A 78 19.84 -31.79 9.96
CA ARG A 78 20.62 -32.31 11.10
C ARG A 78 21.06 -31.18 12.02
N TYR A 79 21.65 -30.11 11.46
CA TYR A 79 22.08 -28.94 12.25
C TYR A 79 20.91 -28.30 13.00
N TYR A 80 19.78 -28.15 12.35
CA TYR A 80 18.58 -27.62 12.97
C TYR A 80 18.05 -28.53 14.09
N ARG A 81 17.99 -29.86 13.84
CA ARG A 81 17.56 -30.84 14.84
C ARG A 81 18.45 -30.88 16.08
N GLU A 82 19.75 -30.64 15.93
CA GLU A 82 20.67 -30.51 17.05
C GLU A 82 20.35 -29.29 17.92
N MET A 83 19.96 -28.17 17.32
CA MET A 83 19.61 -26.94 18.03
C MET A 83 18.27 -27.04 18.76
N ILE A 84 17.22 -27.56 18.09
CA ILE A 84 15.88 -27.64 18.70
C ILE A 84 15.79 -28.62 19.88
N ARG A 85 16.77 -29.54 20.04
CA ARG A 85 16.84 -30.42 21.21
C ARG A 85 16.98 -29.69 22.54
N ARG A 86 17.43 -28.43 22.51
CA ARG A 86 17.61 -27.60 23.69
C ARG A 86 16.37 -26.75 24.03
N ILE A 87 15.34 -26.78 23.18
CA ILE A 87 14.09 -26.04 23.41
C ILE A 87 13.37 -26.63 24.63
N THR A 88 12.88 -25.71 25.45
CA THR A 88 12.10 -25.92 26.66
C THR A 88 10.87 -24.99 26.63
N PRO A 89 9.89 -25.17 27.53
CA PRO A 89 8.77 -24.24 27.64
C PRO A 89 9.17 -22.78 27.92
N ALA A 90 10.38 -22.53 28.45
CA ALA A 90 10.90 -21.18 28.69
C ALA A 90 11.29 -20.43 27.41
N ASP A 91 11.36 -21.13 26.26
CA ASP A 91 11.67 -20.55 24.94
C ASP A 91 10.41 -20.06 24.19
N LEU A 92 9.25 -20.04 24.85
CA LEU A 92 8.07 -19.32 24.36
C LEU A 92 8.35 -17.81 24.39
N LEU A 93 7.97 -17.12 23.32
CA LEU A 93 8.08 -15.67 23.27
C LEU A 93 7.18 -15.00 24.31
N GLU A 94 7.62 -13.84 24.81
CA GLU A 94 6.88 -13.06 25.80
C GLU A 94 5.46 -12.73 25.30
N GLY A 95 4.47 -12.88 26.19
CA GLY A 95 3.04 -12.67 25.89
C GLY A 95 2.33 -13.89 25.28
N VAL A 96 3.06 -14.88 24.74
CA VAL A 96 2.44 -16.08 24.17
C VAL A 96 1.69 -16.90 25.23
N PRO A 97 2.26 -17.22 26.42
CA PRO A 97 1.54 -17.98 27.43
C PRO A 97 0.23 -17.32 27.87
N GLU A 98 0.25 -15.99 28.07
CA GLU A 98 -0.89 -15.18 28.49
C GLU A 98 -1.99 -15.18 27.43
N LEU A 99 -1.63 -14.94 26.16
CA LEU A 99 -2.58 -14.95 25.05
C LEU A 99 -3.23 -16.32 24.87
N LEU A 100 -2.46 -17.41 24.94
CA LEU A 100 -3.01 -18.77 24.85
C LEU A 100 -3.94 -19.10 26.01
N GLN A 101 -3.67 -18.58 27.22
CA GLN A 101 -4.57 -18.73 28.36
C GLN A 101 -5.89 -17.99 28.14
N GLU A 102 -5.84 -16.77 27.61
CA GLU A 102 -7.03 -15.97 27.29
C GLU A 102 -7.89 -16.63 26.22
N LEU A 103 -7.29 -17.16 25.15
CA LEU A 103 -8.01 -17.89 24.11
C LEU A 103 -8.78 -19.07 24.72
N ARG A 104 -8.14 -19.86 25.58
CA ARG A 104 -8.81 -20.97 26.28
C ARG A 104 -9.94 -20.49 27.19
N ALA A 105 -9.73 -19.40 27.94
CA ALA A 105 -10.74 -18.83 28.83
C ALA A 105 -11.96 -18.30 28.05
N ALA A 106 -11.74 -17.76 26.84
CA ALA A 106 -12.77 -17.30 25.93
C ALA A 106 -13.43 -18.42 25.10
N GLY A 107 -12.98 -19.68 25.22
CA GLY A 107 -13.47 -20.79 24.41
C GLY A 107 -13.07 -20.73 22.93
N ILE A 108 -12.07 -19.92 22.61
CA ILE A 108 -11.50 -19.78 21.27
C ILE A 108 -10.43 -20.85 21.08
N ARG A 109 -10.56 -21.64 20.01
CA ARG A 109 -9.58 -22.70 19.70
C ARG A 109 -8.33 -22.13 19.07
N PHE A 110 -7.22 -22.86 19.13
CA PHE A 110 -6.06 -22.47 18.35
C PHE A 110 -5.34 -23.63 17.66
N ALA A 111 -4.78 -23.31 16.50
CA ALA A 111 -3.94 -24.21 15.72
C ALA A 111 -2.55 -23.61 15.49
N ILE A 112 -1.61 -24.47 15.12
CA ILE A 112 -0.26 -24.07 14.70
C ILE A 112 -0.10 -24.45 13.23
N ALA A 113 0.39 -23.52 12.41
CA ALA A 113 0.57 -23.69 10.97
C ALA A 113 1.96 -23.19 10.52
N SER A 114 2.93 -24.11 10.46
CA SER A 114 4.31 -23.80 10.02
C SER A 114 4.73 -24.66 8.83
N VAL A 115 5.51 -24.07 7.92
CA VAL A 115 6.10 -24.78 6.77
C VAL A 115 7.24 -25.74 7.17
N SER A 116 7.62 -25.76 8.44
CA SER A 116 8.65 -26.65 8.98
C SER A 116 8.15 -28.10 9.08
N LYS A 117 9.01 -29.05 8.70
CA LYS A 117 8.77 -30.49 8.91
C LYS A 117 9.06 -30.93 10.35
N ASN A 118 9.62 -30.05 11.19
CA ASN A 118 9.94 -30.36 12.59
C ASN A 118 8.96 -29.68 13.58
N THR A 119 7.86 -29.10 13.09
CA THR A 119 6.87 -28.35 13.89
C THR A 119 6.41 -29.15 15.11
N ARG A 120 6.06 -30.43 14.93
CA ARG A 120 5.56 -31.28 16.03
C ARG A 120 6.58 -31.45 17.16
N ASP A 121 7.85 -31.72 16.81
CA ASP A 121 8.93 -31.87 17.80
C ASP A 121 9.13 -30.60 18.63
N VAL A 122 9.03 -29.43 17.98
CA VAL A 122 9.16 -28.13 18.67
C VAL A 122 7.95 -27.88 19.57
N VAL A 123 6.74 -28.11 19.07
CA VAL A 123 5.48 -27.94 19.83
C VAL A 123 5.46 -28.83 21.07
N GLU A 124 5.88 -30.09 20.96
CA GLU A 124 5.99 -31.01 22.09
C GLU A 124 6.97 -30.50 23.15
N ARG A 125 8.14 -30.00 22.75
CA ARG A 125 9.18 -29.47 23.65
C ARG A 125 8.79 -28.18 24.35
N LEU A 126 8.07 -27.31 23.65
CA LEU A 126 7.48 -26.09 24.23
C LEU A 126 6.33 -26.41 25.20
N GLY A 127 5.83 -27.66 25.22
CA GLY A 127 4.70 -28.06 26.07
C GLY A 127 3.36 -27.51 25.59
N LEU A 128 3.26 -27.12 24.30
CA LEU A 128 2.05 -26.51 23.74
C LEU A 128 1.00 -27.57 23.38
N LYS A 129 -0.24 -27.32 23.82
CA LYS A 129 -1.41 -28.16 23.50
C LYS A 129 -2.34 -27.42 22.56
N ALA A 130 -2.02 -27.45 21.26
CA ALA A 130 -2.85 -26.91 20.19
C ALA A 130 -3.99 -27.87 19.83
N ASP A 131 -5.12 -27.33 19.40
CA ASP A 131 -6.28 -28.11 18.95
C ASP A 131 -6.04 -28.74 17.57
N ALA A 132 -5.16 -28.15 16.76
CA ALA A 132 -4.70 -28.71 15.49
C ALA A 132 -3.27 -28.26 15.15
N ILE A 133 -2.56 -29.07 14.37
CA ILE A 133 -1.20 -28.76 13.87
C ILE A 133 -1.13 -29.08 12.38
N SER A 134 -0.84 -28.05 11.58
CA SER A 134 -0.48 -28.14 10.17
C SER A 134 1.04 -27.87 10.03
N ASP A 135 1.77 -28.84 9.50
CA ASP A 135 3.22 -28.80 9.36
C ASP A 135 3.66 -28.90 7.89
N GLY A 136 4.96 -28.90 7.63
CA GLY A 136 5.56 -29.01 6.29
C GLY A 136 5.31 -30.34 5.56
N TYR A 137 4.51 -31.26 6.12
CA TYR A 137 4.00 -32.46 5.44
C TYR A 137 2.50 -32.37 5.12
N SER A 138 1.81 -31.37 5.66
CA SER A 138 0.35 -31.28 5.60
C SER A 138 -0.20 -30.82 4.25
N VAL A 139 0.61 -30.11 3.46
CA VAL A 139 0.22 -29.54 2.16
C VAL A 139 1.35 -29.60 1.15
N GLU A 140 1.01 -29.68 -0.14
CA GLU A 140 1.99 -29.62 -1.23
C GLU A 140 2.46 -28.19 -1.51
N ARG A 141 1.53 -27.23 -1.55
CA ARG A 141 1.81 -25.81 -1.80
C ARG A 141 2.00 -25.08 -0.47
N ALA A 142 3.23 -24.64 -0.21
CA ALA A 142 3.55 -23.84 0.96
C ALA A 142 3.20 -22.35 0.76
N LYS A 143 3.30 -21.55 1.83
CA LYS A 143 3.19 -20.08 1.81
C LYS A 143 4.06 -19.51 0.67
N PRO A 144 3.56 -18.57 -0.16
CA PRO A 144 2.37 -17.73 0.04
C PRO A 144 1.03 -18.34 -0.41
N ALA A 145 0.99 -19.64 -0.79
CA ALA A 145 -0.28 -20.31 -1.05
C ALA A 145 -1.10 -20.45 0.26
N PRO A 146 -2.44 -20.33 0.21
CA PRO A 146 -3.29 -20.34 1.40
C PRO A 146 -3.46 -21.73 2.03
N ASP A 147 -3.02 -22.78 1.33
CA ASP A 147 -3.31 -24.20 1.60
C ASP A 147 -3.01 -24.60 3.05
N LEU A 148 -1.88 -24.15 3.62
CA LEU A 148 -1.48 -24.52 4.98
C LEU A 148 -2.47 -24.00 6.04
N PHE A 149 -2.93 -22.76 5.89
CA PHE A 149 -3.90 -22.16 6.82
C PHE A 149 -5.30 -22.73 6.60
N LEU A 150 -5.71 -22.92 5.34
CA LEU A 150 -6.97 -23.59 5.01
C LEU A 150 -7.02 -25.01 5.60
N HIS A 151 -5.91 -25.75 5.55
CA HIS A 151 -5.80 -27.05 6.20
C HIS A 151 -5.96 -26.94 7.72
N ALA A 152 -5.31 -25.98 8.39
CA ALA A 152 -5.46 -25.77 9.83
C ALA A 152 -6.91 -25.44 10.22
N ALA A 153 -7.58 -24.55 9.50
CA ALA A 153 -8.98 -24.21 9.72
C ALA A 153 -9.92 -25.42 9.51
N SER A 154 -9.63 -26.24 8.49
CA SER A 154 -10.35 -27.49 8.22
C SER A 154 -10.21 -28.51 9.35
N GLN A 155 -9.00 -28.69 9.90
CA GLN A 155 -8.76 -29.56 11.06
C GLN A 155 -9.53 -29.09 12.31
N LEU A 156 -9.69 -27.77 12.47
CA LEU A 156 -10.54 -27.22 13.52
C LEU A 156 -12.03 -27.35 13.17
N GLY A 157 -12.42 -27.53 11.91
CA GLY A 157 -13.82 -27.44 11.49
C GLY A 157 -14.38 -26.02 11.67
N ILE A 158 -13.55 -24.99 11.43
CA ILE A 158 -13.92 -23.57 11.55
C ILE A 158 -13.77 -22.92 10.18
N ALA A 159 -14.73 -22.05 9.82
CA ALA A 159 -14.68 -21.34 8.53
C ALA A 159 -13.48 -20.36 8.52
N PRO A 160 -12.77 -20.19 7.39
CA PRO A 160 -11.61 -19.28 7.32
C PRO A 160 -11.92 -17.84 7.77
N SER A 161 -13.12 -17.34 7.48
CA SER A 161 -13.55 -16.00 7.90
C SER A 161 -13.70 -15.80 9.42
N GLN A 162 -13.61 -16.88 10.21
CA GLN A 162 -13.63 -16.91 11.67
C GLN A 162 -12.24 -17.15 12.30
N CYS A 163 -11.21 -17.25 11.46
CA CYS A 163 -9.85 -17.49 11.88
C CYS A 163 -9.05 -16.18 11.85
N VAL A 164 -8.23 -15.99 12.87
CA VAL A 164 -7.18 -14.96 12.91
C VAL A 164 -5.83 -15.65 12.78
N VAL A 165 -5.02 -15.24 11.82
CA VAL A 165 -3.67 -15.75 11.62
C VAL A 165 -2.67 -14.77 12.23
N LEU A 166 -1.75 -15.27 13.06
CA LEU A 166 -0.61 -14.50 13.57
C LEU A 166 0.67 -14.98 12.89
N GLU A 167 1.39 -14.07 12.24
CA GLU A 167 2.48 -14.40 11.35
C GLU A 167 3.60 -13.35 11.36
N ASP A 168 4.86 -13.79 11.29
CA ASP A 168 6.02 -12.89 11.28
C ASP A 168 6.62 -12.66 9.87
N ALA A 169 6.15 -13.37 8.85
CA ALA A 169 6.67 -13.33 7.49
C ALA A 169 5.68 -12.76 6.46
N ALA A 170 6.20 -11.98 5.50
CA ALA A 170 5.44 -11.44 4.38
C ALA A 170 4.62 -12.51 3.63
N ALA A 171 5.27 -13.63 3.29
CA ALA A 171 4.64 -14.74 2.58
C ALA A 171 3.47 -15.36 3.37
N GLY A 172 3.52 -15.35 4.70
CA GLY A 172 2.43 -15.86 5.52
C GLY A 172 1.27 -14.87 5.63
N ILE A 173 1.53 -13.56 5.68
CA ILE A 173 0.46 -12.54 5.60
C ILE A 173 -0.28 -12.65 4.26
N GLU A 174 0.45 -12.80 3.16
CA GLU A 174 -0.16 -13.06 1.84
C GLU A 174 -1.02 -14.32 1.84
N ALA A 175 -0.52 -15.43 2.40
CA ALA A 175 -1.25 -16.69 2.49
C ALA A 175 -2.51 -16.59 3.36
N ALA A 176 -2.46 -15.87 4.49
CA ALA A 176 -3.60 -15.65 5.37
C ALA A 176 -4.72 -14.86 4.66
N ARG A 177 -4.33 -13.80 3.95
CA ARG A 177 -5.27 -12.98 3.17
C ARG A 177 -5.87 -13.76 2.00
N ALA A 178 -5.05 -14.51 1.27
CA ALA A 178 -5.51 -15.40 0.20
C ALA A 178 -6.46 -16.51 0.71
N ALA A 179 -6.34 -16.90 1.99
CA ALA A 179 -7.24 -17.85 2.63
C ALA A 179 -8.57 -17.21 3.08
N GLY A 180 -8.74 -15.89 2.95
CA GLY A 180 -9.91 -15.16 3.45
C GLY A 180 -9.98 -15.06 4.98
N MET A 181 -8.82 -15.16 5.65
CA MET A 181 -8.67 -15.05 7.10
C MET A 181 -8.23 -13.64 7.49
N TRP A 182 -8.39 -13.30 8.77
CA TRP A 182 -7.78 -12.08 9.32
C TRP A 182 -6.27 -12.26 9.48
N ALA A 183 -5.47 -11.30 9.03
CA ALA A 183 -4.02 -11.40 9.06
C ALA A 183 -3.40 -10.41 10.05
N VAL A 184 -2.80 -10.91 11.13
CA VAL A 184 -2.11 -10.10 12.15
C VAL A 184 -0.62 -10.34 12.01
N ALA A 185 0.12 -9.27 11.72
CA ALA A 185 1.55 -9.31 11.52
C ALA A 185 2.31 -9.07 12.82
N ILE A 186 3.31 -9.90 13.10
CA ILE A 186 4.18 -9.81 14.28
C ILE A 186 5.59 -9.43 13.84
N GLY A 187 6.05 -8.25 14.27
CA GLY A 187 7.38 -7.74 13.97
C GLY A 187 7.39 -6.27 13.50
N PRO A 188 8.55 -5.78 13.05
CA PRO A 188 8.71 -4.41 12.58
C PRO A 188 7.79 -4.11 11.38
N ALA A 189 7.09 -2.97 11.42
CA ALA A 189 6.10 -2.59 10.40
C ALA A 189 6.72 -2.51 8.98
N GLU A 190 8.00 -2.16 8.90
CA GLU A 190 8.78 -2.07 7.68
C GLU A 190 8.79 -3.40 6.90
N ARG A 191 8.71 -4.53 7.62
CA ARG A 191 8.68 -5.88 7.01
C ARG A 191 7.39 -6.13 6.22
N PHE A 192 6.30 -5.46 6.59
CA PHE A 192 4.96 -5.71 6.05
C PHE A 192 4.45 -4.58 5.16
N GLU A 193 5.32 -3.63 4.80
CA GLU A 193 5.02 -2.55 3.87
C GLU A 193 4.41 -3.10 2.57
N GLY A 194 3.24 -2.59 2.16
CA GLY A 194 2.54 -3.01 0.93
C GLY A 194 1.72 -4.31 1.03
N LEU A 195 1.70 -5.01 2.18
CA LEU A 195 0.94 -6.26 2.37
C LEU A 195 -0.44 -6.06 3.02
N MET A 196 -0.65 -4.90 3.65
CA MET A 196 -1.90 -4.52 4.35
C MET A 196 -2.44 -5.61 5.30
N PRO A 197 -1.65 -6.06 6.29
CA PRO A 197 -2.21 -6.89 7.36
C PRO A 197 -3.34 -6.13 8.10
N ASP A 198 -4.29 -6.86 8.67
CA ASP A 198 -5.40 -6.28 9.41
C ASP A 198 -4.95 -5.67 10.76
N ALA A 199 -3.80 -6.09 11.29
CA ALA A 199 -3.12 -5.44 12.41
C ALA A 199 -1.61 -5.74 12.37
N ILE A 200 -0.79 -4.86 12.97
CA ILE A 200 0.65 -5.07 13.16
C ILE A 200 0.98 -4.86 14.63
N PHE A 201 1.68 -5.81 15.24
CA PHE A 201 2.25 -5.67 16.57
C PHE A 201 3.76 -5.93 16.50
N PRO A 202 4.61 -5.13 17.17
CA PRO A 202 6.07 -5.35 17.15
C PRO A 202 6.47 -6.69 17.78
N SER A 203 5.71 -7.14 18.79
CA SER A 203 5.78 -8.45 19.43
C SER A 203 4.45 -8.75 20.12
N LEU A 204 4.31 -9.93 20.73
CA LEU A 204 3.16 -10.26 21.58
C LEU A 204 3.33 -9.81 23.04
N ALA A 205 4.48 -9.22 23.39
CA ALA A 205 4.74 -8.77 24.75
C ALA A 205 3.73 -7.69 25.17
N GLY A 206 2.99 -7.96 26.25
CA GLY A 206 1.95 -7.07 26.76
C GLY A 206 0.66 -6.99 25.92
N VAL A 207 0.57 -7.74 24.81
CA VAL A 207 -0.61 -7.76 23.93
C VAL A 207 -1.64 -8.74 24.48
N ARG A 208 -2.87 -8.26 24.69
CA ARG A 208 -4.03 -9.04 25.13
C ARG A 208 -4.88 -9.49 23.94
N LEU A 209 -5.73 -10.49 24.15
CA LEU A 209 -6.70 -10.96 23.16
C LEU A 209 -7.61 -9.80 22.67
N GLU A 210 -8.09 -8.95 23.59
CA GLU A 210 -8.95 -7.82 23.22
C GLU A 210 -8.20 -6.82 22.34
N ASP A 211 -6.91 -6.54 22.58
CA ASP A 211 -6.11 -5.63 21.76
C ASP A 211 -6.06 -6.12 20.30
N ILE A 212 -5.88 -7.43 20.10
CA ILE A 212 -5.87 -8.03 18.76
C ILE A 212 -7.25 -7.94 18.11
N LEU A 213 -8.31 -8.29 18.86
CA LEU A 213 -9.68 -8.25 18.36
C LEU A 213 -10.13 -6.83 18.04
N GLU A 214 -9.71 -5.83 18.81
CA GLU A 214 -9.96 -4.41 18.58
C GLU A 214 -9.20 -3.92 17.35
N ALA A 215 -7.91 -4.27 17.21
CA ALA A 215 -7.09 -3.87 16.08
C ALA A 215 -7.65 -4.37 14.74
N ILE A 216 -8.00 -5.66 14.65
CA ILE A 216 -8.58 -6.22 13.41
C ILE A 216 -9.98 -5.65 13.14
N ARG A 217 -10.78 -5.39 14.19
CA ARG A 217 -12.08 -4.71 14.03
C ARG A 217 -11.88 -3.29 13.49
N GLY A 218 -10.92 -2.55 14.03
CA GLY A 218 -10.55 -1.21 13.62
C GLY A 218 -10.20 -1.13 12.14
N SER A 219 -9.37 -2.05 11.62
CA SER A 219 -8.97 -2.07 10.20
C SER A 219 -10.14 -2.00 9.22
N ARG A 220 -11.23 -2.76 9.45
CA ARG A 220 -12.41 -2.74 8.55
C ARG A 220 -13.27 -1.47 8.66
N THR A 221 -13.07 -0.68 9.70
CA THR A 221 -13.80 0.58 9.93
C THR A 221 -13.08 1.80 9.39
N TRP A 222 -11.88 1.63 8.83
CA TRP A 222 -11.03 2.69 8.29
C TRP A 222 -10.66 2.48 6.82
N VAL A 223 -10.84 1.28 6.26
CA VAL A 223 -10.36 0.96 4.91
C VAL A 223 -11.53 0.67 3.98
N VAL A 224 -11.64 1.47 2.91
CA VAL A 224 -12.51 1.18 1.76
C VAL A 224 -11.73 0.28 0.80
N ARG A 225 -12.31 -0.84 0.35
CA ARG A 225 -11.64 -1.82 -0.53
C ARG A 225 -12.44 -2.10 -1.80
N GLU A 226 -11.72 -2.31 -2.88
CA GLU A 226 -12.19 -2.83 -4.17
C GLU A 226 -11.32 -4.04 -4.52
N THR A 227 -11.86 -5.25 -4.37
CA THR A 227 -11.12 -6.52 -4.51
C THR A 227 -11.17 -7.12 -5.92
N SER A 228 -11.84 -6.43 -6.85
CA SER A 228 -11.93 -6.80 -8.26
C SER A 228 -12.15 -5.56 -9.10
N PHE A 229 -11.53 -5.50 -10.26
CA PHE A 229 -11.71 -4.39 -11.19
C PHE A 229 -12.95 -4.62 -12.06
N GLU A 230 -13.92 -3.70 -11.96
CA GLU A 230 -15.19 -3.69 -12.71
C GLU A 230 -15.22 -2.44 -13.61
N PRO A 231 -14.96 -2.55 -14.93
CA PRO A 231 -14.89 -1.41 -15.85
C PRO A 231 -16.13 -0.52 -15.84
N GLU A 232 -17.32 -1.08 -15.58
CA GLU A 232 -18.60 -0.39 -15.55
C GLU A 232 -18.70 0.61 -14.39
N ARG A 233 -17.88 0.41 -13.35
CA ARG A 233 -17.83 1.26 -12.15
C ARG A 233 -16.65 2.22 -12.15
N LEU A 234 -15.89 2.30 -13.24
CA LEU A 234 -14.66 3.09 -13.35
C LEU A 234 -14.81 4.49 -12.76
N HIS A 235 -15.76 5.30 -13.26
CA HIS A 235 -15.93 6.69 -12.82
C HIS A 235 -16.45 6.84 -11.39
N GLN A 236 -17.25 5.88 -10.93
CA GLN A 236 -17.71 5.84 -9.55
C GLN A 236 -16.51 5.60 -8.64
N MET A 237 -15.67 4.62 -8.95
CA MET A 237 -14.54 4.25 -8.12
C MET A 237 -13.41 5.29 -8.17
N GLU A 238 -13.16 5.91 -9.32
CA GLU A 238 -12.29 7.10 -9.41
C GLU A 238 -12.71 8.22 -8.44
N THR A 239 -14.01 8.39 -8.18
CA THR A 239 -14.52 9.36 -7.20
C THR A 239 -14.32 8.86 -5.77
N VAL A 240 -14.73 7.61 -5.49
CA VAL A 240 -14.63 6.98 -4.16
C VAL A 240 -13.19 6.97 -3.63
N PHE A 241 -12.22 6.73 -4.52
CA PHE A 241 -10.80 6.67 -4.21
C PHE A 241 -10.06 8.01 -4.41
N THR A 242 -10.78 9.15 -4.40
CA THR A 242 -10.13 10.48 -4.42
C THR A 242 -9.29 10.67 -3.17
N ILE A 243 -8.08 11.20 -3.34
CA ILE A 243 -7.20 11.68 -2.25
C ILE A 243 -7.04 13.19 -2.33
N GLY A 244 -6.72 13.84 -1.22
CA GLY A 244 -6.48 15.29 -1.20
C GLY A 244 -5.97 15.78 0.15
N ASN A 245 -5.63 17.05 0.22
CA ASN A 245 -5.00 17.66 1.38
C ASN A 245 -5.57 19.05 1.74
N GLY A 246 -6.67 19.45 1.12
CA GLY A 246 -7.29 20.75 1.31
C GLY A 246 -6.71 21.86 0.44
N TYR A 247 -5.60 21.62 -0.26
CA TYR A 247 -5.14 22.49 -1.34
C TYR A 247 -5.62 21.94 -2.69
N LEU A 248 -5.45 20.62 -2.87
CA LEU A 248 -5.90 19.91 -4.05
C LEU A 248 -6.61 18.61 -3.72
N GLY A 249 -7.35 18.09 -4.70
CA GLY A 249 -7.87 16.74 -4.75
C GLY A 249 -7.51 16.06 -6.06
N THR A 250 -7.07 14.81 -6.00
CA THR A 250 -6.75 13.97 -7.16
C THR A 250 -7.61 12.72 -7.14
N ARG A 251 -8.33 12.49 -8.25
CA ARG A 251 -9.20 11.32 -8.42
C ARG A 251 -8.40 10.02 -8.31
N GLY A 252 -9.08 8.96 -7.91
CA GLY A 252 -8.51 7.62 -7.77
C GLY A 252 -8.19 6.90 -9.09
N THR A 253 -7.82 7.61 -10.16
CA THR A 253 -7.42 7.01 -11.46
C THR A 253 -6.13 6.22 -11.34
N PHE A 254 -5.85 5.36 -12.32
CA PHE A 254 -4.68 4.48 -12.32
C PHE A 254 -3.43 5.16 -12.88
N GLU A 255 -2.27 4.84 -12.32
CA GLU A 255 -0.97 5.42 -12.71
C GLU A 255 -0.59 5.11 -14.16
N GLU A 256 -0.93 3.92 -14.66
CA GLU A 256 -0.68 3.47 -16.04
C GLU A 256 -1.71 4.00 -17.06
N GLY A 257 -2.80 4.59 -16.56
CA GLY A 257 -3.97 5.01 -17.31
C GLY A 257 -4.92 3.86 -17.68
N TYR A 258 -6.17 4.20 -18.00
CA TYR A 258 -7.16 3.24 -18.51
C TYR A 258 -8.08 3.89 -19.55
N PRO A 259 -8.50 3.17 -20.61
CA PRO A 259 -9.41 3.73 -21.61
C PRO A 259 -10.70 4.27 -21.01
N GLY A 260 -11.02 5.51 -21.36
CA GLY A 260 -12.22 6.19 -20.88
C GLY A 260 -12.09 6.82 -19.50
N GLN A 261 -10.99 6.62 -18.75
CA GLN A 261 -10.81 7.20 -17.42
C GLN A 261 -11.07 8.71 -17.36
N LEU A 262 -11.58 9.19 -16.24
CA LEU A 262 -11.72 10.62 -15.97
C LEU A 262 -10.68 11.06 -14.95
N GLN A 263 -9.45 11.27 -15.43
CA GLN A 263 -8.39 11.83 -14.61
C GLN A 263 -8.71 13.28 -14.22
N ALA A 264 -8.56 13.61 -12.94
CA ALA A 264 -8.64 14.98 -12.49
C ALA A 264 -7.73 15.22 -11.30
N THR A 265 -6.98 16.31 -11.37
CA THR A 265 -6.41 16.99 -10.21
C THR A 265 -7.02 18.38 -10.17
N LEU A 266 -7.69 18.71 -9.08
CA LEU A 266 -8.40 19.98 -8.89
C LEU A 266 -7.74 20.74 -7.75
N VAL A 267 -7.29 21.97 -8.02
CA VAL A 267 -6.63 22.84 -7.04
C VAL A 267 -7.59 23.98 -6.69
N HIS A 268 -7.76 24.26 -5.40
CA HIS A 268 -8.64 25.34 -4.97
C HIS A 268 -8.33 26.68 -5.62
N GLY A 269 -9.38 27.39 -6.06
CA GLY A 269 -9.24 28.71 -6.66
C GLY A 269 -8.63 28.76 -8.06
N LEU A 270 -8.24 27.63 -8.65
CA LEU A 270 -7.69 27.58 -10.00
C LEU A 270 -8.82 27.55 -11.04
N TYR A 271 -9.38 28.73 -11.33
CA TYR A 271 -10.46 28.91 -12.32
C TYR A 271 -9.95 29.48 -13.63
N ASP A 272 -10.65 29.14 -14.70
CA ASP A 272 -10.47 29.74 -16.02
C ASP A 272 -11.81 29.87 -16.76
N ASP A 273 -11.81 30.62 -17.85
CA ASP A 273 -13.01 30.94 -18.61
C ASP A 273 -13.63 29.71 -19.26
N ALA A 274 -14.95 29.57 -19.13
CA ALA A 274 -15.72 28.45 -19.69
C ALA A 274 -16.96 28.94 -20.46
N PRO A 275 -17.22 28.44 -21.68
CA PRO A 275 -18.32 28.95 -22.54
C PRO A 275 -19.74 28.89 -21.94
N LEU A 276 -19.98 28.02 -20.95
CA LEU A 276 -21.32 27.78 -20.37
C LEU A 276 -21.61 28.54 -19.08
N VAL A 277 -20.60 28.71 -18.23
CA VAL A 277 -20.77 29.12 -16.83
C VAL A 277 -19.90 30.31 -16.47
N HIS A 278 -19.35 30.99 -17.48
CA HIS A 278 -18.30 32.01 -17.40
C HIS A 278 -16.98 31.51 -16.82
N THR A 279 -16.98 30.76 -15.72
CA THR A 279 -15.77 30.18 -15.12
C THR A 279 -15.99 28.73 -14.69
N GLU A 280 -14.95 27.91 -14.76
CA GLU A 280 -14.94 26.59 -14.14
C GLU A 280 -13.58 26.26 -13.51
N LEU A 281 -13.59 25.39 -12.51
CA LEU A 281 -12.35 24.91 -11.90
C LEU A 281 -11.58 24.05 -12.91
N VAL A 282 -10.32 24.39 -13.12
CA VAL A 282 -9.48 23.79 -14.15
C VAL A 282 -8.95 22.43 -13.69
N ASN A 283 -8.94 21.46 -14.59
CA ASN A 283 -8.16 20.24 -14.42
C ASN A 283 -6.66 20.58 -14.47
N ALA A 284 -5.98 20.56 -13.33
CA ALA A 284 -4.53 20.73 -13.26
C ALA A 284 -3.82 19.60 -14.02
N PRO A 285 -2.55 19.81 -14.44
CA PRO A 285 -1.74 18.74 -14.99
C PRO A 285 -1.78 17.47 -14.14
N ASP A 286 -1.73 16.32 -14.81
CA ASP A 286 -1.82 15.03 -14.15
C ASP A 286 -0.42 14.57 -13.71
N TRP A 287 -0.24 14.51 -12.39
CA TRP A 287 0.99 14.11 -11.72
C TRP A 287 1.09 12.59 -11.49
N LEU A 288 0.02 11.83 -11.74
CA LEU A 288 -0.02 10.39 -11.50
C LEU A 288 0.80 9.51 -12.46
N PRO A 289 0.96 9.83 -13.77
CA PRO A 289 1.45 8.88 -14.75
C PRO A 289 2.77 8.18 -14.37
N ILE A 290 2.71 6.84 -14.31
CA ILE A 290 3.86 5.93 -14.25
C ILE A 290 3.54 4.73 -15.14
N GLU A 291 4.33 4.55 -16.20
CA GLU A 291 4.19 3.44 -17.13
C GLU A 291 5.25 2.38 -16.82
N LEU A 292 4.81 1.14 -16.56
CA LEU A 292 5.69 0.00 -16.36
C LEU A 292 5.82 -0.81 -17.65
N PHE A 293 7.06 -1.11 -18.05
CA PHE A 293 7.37 -2.05 -19.12
C PHE A 293 8.16 -3.23 -18.57
N VAL A 294 7.65 -4.44 -18.81
CA VAL A 294 8.24 -5.71 -18.39
C VAL A 294 8.83 -6.39 -19.62
N ALA A 295 10.15 -6.39 -19.75
CA ALA A 295 10.85 -6.91 -20.94
C ALA A 295 10.28 -6.35 -22.27
N GLY A 296 9.92 -5.06 -22.26
CA GLY A 296 9.33 -4.34 -23.40
C GLY A 296 7.81 -4.46 -23.54
N GLU A 297 7.12 -5.21 -22.68
CA GLU A 297 5.66 -5.31 -22.66
C GLU A 297 5.07 -4.34 -21.63
N ARG A 298 4.21 -3.43 -22.07
CA ARG A 298 3.57 -2.45 -21.18
C ARG A 298 2.56 -3.14 -20.26
N PHE A 299 2.63 -2.84 -18.96
CA PHE A 299 1.58 -3.19 -18.02
C PHE A 299 0.29 -2.41 -18.34
N SER A 300 -0.82 -3.14 -18.40
CA SER A 300 -2.15 -2.59 -18.67
C SER A 300 -3.20 -3.48 -18.01
N LEU A 301 -4.29 -2.89 -17.55
CA LEU A 301 -5.48 -3.66 -17.13
C LEU A 301 -6.31 -4.18 -18.32
N VAL A 302 -6.00 -3.73 -19.53
CA VAL A 302 -6.69 -4.14 -20.79
C VAL A 302 -5.94 -5.27 -21.48
N GLU A 303 -4.61 -5.22 -21.49
CA GLU A 303 -3.76 -6.21 -22.16
C GLU A 303 -3.05 -7.11 -21.14
N GLY A 304 -2.87 -8.39 -21.49
CA GLY A 304 -2.34 -9.40 -20.57
C GLY A 304 -3.44 -10.01 -19.68
N GLN A 305 -3.04 -10.60 -18.56
CA GLN A 305 -3.94 -11.28 -17.63
C GLN A 305 -3.75 -10.75 -16.21
N VAL A 306 -4.81 -10.14 -15.65
CA VAL A 306 -4.88 -9.79 -14.22
C VAL A 306 -5.20 -11.05 -13.43
N LEU A 307 -4.25 -11.50 -12.60
CA LEU A 307 -4.35 -12.70 -11.78
C LEU A 307 -4.86 -12.41 -10.36
N ASP A 308 -4.58 -11.22 -9.83
CA ASP A 308 -5.04 -10.72 -8.54
C ASP A 308 -5.14 -9.19 -8.64
N TYR A 309 -6.14 -8.60 -7.98
CA TYR A 309 -6.35 -7.16 -7.96
C TYR A 309 -6.93 -6.73 -6.61
N GLU A 310 -6.39 -5.67 -6.04
CA GLU A 310 -7.00 -4.98 -4.91
C GLU A 310 -6.63 -3.50 -4.95
N ARG A 311 -7.59 -2.62 -4.73
CA ARG A 311 -7.38 -1.20 -4.46
C ARG A 311 -8.02 -0.84 -3.13
N TRP A 312 -7.36 -0.02 -2.34
CA TRP A 312 -7.86 0.39 -1.03
C TRP A 312 -7.56 1.84 -0.72
N LEU A 313 -8.45 2.47 0.04
CA LEU A 313 -8.23 3.79 0.63
C LEU A 313 -8.24 3.63 2.14
N ASP A 314 -7.09 3.87 2.76
CA ASP A 314 -6.97 3.98 4.20
C ASP A 314 -7.38 5.40 4.61
N LEU A 315 -8.61 5.54 5.13
CA LEU A 315 -9.17 6.82 5.54
C LEU A 315 -8.45 7.38 6.77
N ARG A 316 -7.88 6.51 7.61
CA ARG A 316 -7.14 6.91 8.82
C ARG A 316 -5.84 7.61 8.46
N ARG A 317 -5.16 7.12 7.43
CA ARG A 317 -3.84 7.59 6.98
C ARG A 317 -3.92 8.49 5.74
N GLY A 318 -5.07 8.59 5.08
CA GLY A 318 -5.25 9.24 3.78
C GLY A 318 -4.38 8.67 2.67
N LEU A 319 -4.12 7.37 2.73
CA LEU A 319 -3.24 6.67 1.80
C LEU A 319 -4.07 5.81 0.84
N LEU A 320 -3.94 6.06 -0.47
CA LEU A 320 -4.51 5.22 -1.52
C LEU A 320 -3.48 4.18 -1.92
N GLY A 321 -3.85 2.91 -1.85
CA GLY A 321 -3.00 1.80 -2.27
C GLY A 321 -3.66 0.90 -3.29
N ARG A 322 -2.84 0.21 -4.08
CA ARG A 322 -3.27 -0.77 -5.08
C ARG A 322 -2.25 -1.90 -5.20
N ARG A 323 -2.73 -3.13 -5.36
CA ARG A 323 -1.93 -4.30 -5.66
C ARG A 323 -2.49 -5.00 -6.87
N VAL A 324 -1.63 -5.34 -7.81
CA VAL A 324 -1.99 -6.06 -9.03
C VAL A 324 -0.96 -7.16 -9.29
N ARG A 325 -1.44 -8.40 -9.44
CA ARG A 325 -0.62 -9.47 -10.01
C ARG A 325 -0.98 -9.59 -11.48
N TRP A 326 -0.04 -9.32 -12.35
CA TRP A 326 -0.27 -9.26 -13.79
C TRP A 326 0.68 -10.19 -14.52
N ARG A 327 0.13 -10.94 -15.48
CA ARG A 327 0.90 -11.73 -16.44
C ARG A 327 0.86 -11.06 -17.80
N SER A 328 2.02 -10.77 -18.36
CA SER A 328 2.16 -10.16 -19.67
C SER A 328 1.65 -11.07 -20.79
N PRO A 329 1.34 -10.54 -21.98
CA PRO A 329 0.98 -11.35 -23.15
C PRO A 329 1.98 -12.46 -23.49
N LYS A 330 3.29 -12.26 -23.27
CA LYS A 330 4.34 -13.28 -23.44
C LYS A 330 4.59 -14.14 -22.19
N GLY A 331 3.72 -14.08 -21.18
CA GLY A 331 3.70 -15.01 -20.06
C GLY A 331 4.60 -14.64 -18.88
N ARG A 332 5.12 -13.42 -18.79
CA ARG A 332 5.94 -12.96 -17.65
C ARG A 332 5.04 -12.44 -16.55
N THR A 333 5.19 -12.95 -15.33
CA THR A 333 4.34 -12.55 -14.20
C THR A 333 5.09 -11.59 -13.27
N VAL A 334 4.49 -10.43 -13.02
CA VAL A 334 4.92 -9.46 -12.00
C VAL A 334 3.84 -9.27 -10.93
N GLU A 335 4.29 -8.91 -9.74
CA GLU A 335 3.44 -8.31 -8.71
C GLU A 335 3.79 -6.83 -8.57
N ILE A 336 2.76 -6.00 -8.60
CA ILE A 336 2.85 -4.54 -8.56
C ILE A 336 2.14 -4.09 -7.29
N SER A 337 2.78 -3.25 -6.49
CA SER A 337 2.18 -2.61 -5.32
C SER A 337 2.45 -1.11 -5.38
N ILE A 338 1.39 -0.31 -5.30
CA ILE A 338 1.45 1.13 -5.47
C ILE A 338 0.79 1.77 -4.26
N GLU A 339 1.40 2.79 -3.68
CA GLU A 339 0.84 3.61 -2.61
C GLU A 339 1.07 5.08 -2.94
N ARG A 340 0.05 5.92 -2.78
CA ARG A 340 0.18 7.35 -3.02
C ARG A 340 -0.64 8.18 -2.05
N PHE A 341 -0.14 9.37 -1.76
CA PHE A 341 -0.81 10.35 -0.91
C PHE A 341 -0.55 11.77 -1.40
N ALA A 342 -1.50 12.65 -1.09
CA ALA A 342 -1.31 14.10 -1.13
C ALA A 342 -0.99 14.54 0.30
N SER A 343 0.19 15.11 0.52
CA SER A 343 0.68 15.37 1.87
C SER A 343 -0.22 16.37 2.58
N LEU A 344 -0.62 16.00 3.79
CA LEU A 344 -1.41 16.83 4.69
C LEU A 344 -0.52 17.77 5.53
N ALA A 345 0.76 17.41 5.68
CA ALA A 345 1.76 18.18 6.41
C ALA A 345 2.43 19.26 5.56
N ASP A 346 2.43 19.08 4.23
CA ASP A 346 2.91 20.06 3.27
C ASP A 346 2.02 20.01 2.04
N GLU A 347 1.16 21.01 1.87
CA GLU A 347 0.08 20.98 0.88
C GLU A 347 0.58 20.96 -0.58
N HIS A 348 1.87 21.26 -0.78
CA HIS A 348 2.52 21.28 -2.08
C HIS A 348 3.25 19.97 -2.43
N VAL A 349 3.30 18.97 -1.55
CA VAL A 349 4.04 17.71 -1.76
C VAL A 349 3.09 16.54 -2.02
N LEU A 350 3.35 15.81 -3.11
CA LEU A 350 2.64 14.60 -3.52
C LEU A 350 3.66 13.48 -3.70
N ALA A 351 3.26 12.24 -3.38
CA ALA A 351 4.17 11.10 -3.47
C ALA A 351 3.47 9.85 -3.99
N ILE A 352 4.18 9.09 -4.83
CA ILE A 352 3.84 7.73 -5.25
C ILE A 352 5.02 6.83 -4.92
N ARG A 353 4.74 5.70 -4.28
CA ARG A 353 5.67 4.59 -4.08
C ARG A 353 5.20 3.41 -4.91
N TYR A 354 6.04 2.94 -5.81
CA TYR A 354 5.73 1.93 -6.81
C TYR A 354 6.71 0.77 -6.68
N ARG A 355 6.25 -0.37 -6.18
CA ARG A 355 7.02 -1.61 -6.08
C ARG A 355 6.67 -2.54 -7.23
N VAL A 356 7.69 -3.13 -7.84
CA VAL A 356 7.54 -4.18 -8.85
C VAL A 356 8.41 -5.37 -8.48
N ARG A 357 7.81 -6.57 -8.47
CA ARG A 357 8.48 -7.84 -8.17
C ARG A 357 8.33 -8.80 -9.36
N ALA A 358 9.44 -9.33 -9.86
CA ALA A 358 9.43 -10.35 -10.91
C ALA A 358 9.19 -11.73 -10.28
N LEU A 359 8.13 -12.44 -10.64
CA LEU A 359 7.77 -13.70 -9.97
C LEU A 359 8.40 -14.94 -10.63
N ASP A 360 8.42 -14.98 -11.95
CA ASP A 360 8.76 -16.18 -12.74
C ASP A 360 9.78 -15.94 -13.86
N PHE A 361 10.33 -14.73 -13.98
CA PHE A 361 11.27 -14.37 -15.03
C PHE A 361 12.44 -13.53 -14.50
N GLU A 362 13.49 -13.44 -15.32
CA GLU A 362 14.52 -12.40 -15.23
C GLU A 362 14.43 -11.52 -16.48
N GLY A 363 14.58 -10.21 -16.33
CA GLY A 363 14.61 -9.32 -17.48
C GLY A 363 14.73 -7.84 -17.16
N PRO A 364 14.79 -7.00 -18.21
CA PRO A 364 14.79 -5.55 -18.04
C PRO A 364 13.41 -5.05 -17.64
N ILE A 365 13.40 -4.07 -16.74
CA ILE A 365 12.24 -3.29 -16.34
C ILE A 365 12.49 -1.83 -16.71
N GLU A 366 11.48 -1.17 -17.27
CA GLU A 366 11.46 0.28 -17.43
C GLU A 366 10.26 0.85 -16.68
N LEU A 367 10.51 1.84 -15.82
CA LEU A 367 9.48 2.69 -15.23
C LEU A 367 9.61 4.08 -15.83
N ARG A 368 8.55 4.56 -16.49
CA ARG A 368 8.50 5.90 -17.06
C ARG A 368 7.51 6.75 -16.28
N ALA A 369 8.03 7.62 -15.42
CA ALA A 369 7.21 8.62 -14.74
C ALA A 369 7.08 9.85 -15.64
N SER A 370 5.91 10.46 -15.71
CA SER A 370 5.71 11.73 -16.42
C SER A 370 4.78 12.68 -15.68
N LEU A 371 4.91 13.97 -15.97
CA LEU A 371 3.86 14.95 -15.73
C LEU A 371 3.05 15.08 -17.01
N ASN A 372 1.74 15.31 -16.93
CA ASN A 372 0.91 15.43 -18.13
C ASN A 372 0.08 16.72 -18.12
N GLY A 373 0.53 17.71 -18.89
CA GLY A 373 -0.21 18.96 -19.11
C GLY A 373 -1.27 18.89 -20.21
N ASP A 374 -1.35 17.79 -20.96
CA ASP A 374 -2.39 17.58 -21.96
C ASP A 374 -3.69 17.07 -21.32
N VAL A 375 -4.24 17.90 -20.44
CA VAL A 375 -5.48 17.67 -19.71
C VAL A 375 -6.58 18.61 -20.20
N LYS A 376 -7.82 18.13 -20.12
CA LYS A 376 -9.00 18.86 -20.59
C LYS A 376 -10.15 18.68 -19.60
N ASN A 377 -10.97 19.70 -19.46
CA ASN A 377 -12.24 19.61 -18.74
C ASN A 377 -13.29 18.95 -19.64
N PRO A 378 -14.08 17.99 -19.15
CA PRO A 378 -15.20 17.45 -19.90
C PRO A 378 -16.29 18.51 -20.06
N SER A 379 -16.88 18.57 -21.26
CA SER A 379 -17.99 19.48 -21.54
C SER A 379 -18.92 18.88 -22.60
N PRO A 380 -20.24 19.17 -22.55
CA PRO A 380 -21.20 18.75 -23.56
C PRO A 380 -20.84 19.21 -24.99
N PHE A 381 -20.03 20.26 -25.14
CA PHE A 381 -19.59 20.80 -26.43
C PHE A 381 -18.23 20.26 -26.89
N GLY A 382 -17.72 19.24 -26.22
CA GLY A 382 -16.39 18.68 -26.42
C GLY A 382 -15.38 19.14 -25.36
N PRO A 383 -14.27 18.41 -25.16
CA PRO A 383 -13.32 18.70 -24.10
C PRO A 383 -12.67 20.09 -24.24
N ILE A 384 -12.58 20.83 -23.15
CA ILE A 384 -12.04 22.19 -23.11
C ILE A 384 -10.60 22.15 -22.58
N ARG A 385 -9.65 22.75 -23.33
CA ARG A 385 -8.28 22.96 -22.86
C ARG A 385 -8.19 24.37 -22.26
N HIS A 386 -7.85 24.45 -20.98
CA HIS A 386 -7.61 25.72 -20.30
C HIS A 386 -6.13 26.14 -20.30
N TRP A 387 -5.21 25.24 -20.67
CA TRP A 387 -3.78 25.47 -20.53
C TRP A 387 -3.10 25.97 -21.81
N GLN A 388 -2.15 26.87 -21.62
CA GLN A 388 -1.07 27.20 -22.54
C GLN A 388 0.26 26.71 -21.95
N LEU A 389 1.10 26.07 -22.77
CA LEU A 389 2.41 25.62 -22.35
C LEU A 389 3.35 26.83 -22.25
N VAL A 390 3.84 27.13 -21.04
CA VAL A 390 4.85 28.18 -20.82
C VAL A 390 6.25 27.60 -21.00
N GLY A 391 6.49 26.42 -20.40
CA GLY A 391 7.76 25.74 -20.48
C GLY A 391 7.72 24.34 -19.89
N GLN A 392 8.69 23.53 -20.27
CA GLN A 392 8.96 22.24 -19.64
C GLN A 392 10.44 21.94 -19.82
N GLY A 393 11.04 21.18 -18.91
CA GLY A 393 12.45 20.88 -19.01
C GLY A 393 12.92 19.82 -18.04
N GLU A 394 14.12 19.34 -18.29
CA GLU A 394 14.79 18.37 -17.46
C GLU A 394 15.45 19.07 -16.27
N LEU A 395 15.49 18.38 -15.14
CA LEU A 395 16.29 18.70 -13.95
C LEU A 395 17.17 17.47 -13.71
N PRO A 396 18.22 17.27 -14.54
CA PRO A 396 18.91 15.99 -14.63
C PRO A 396 19.62 15.60 -13.33
N PRO A 397 19.81 14.29 -13.07
CA PRO A 397 19.48 13.18 -13.98
C PRO A 397 18.11 12.52 -13.71
N ARG A 398 17.38 12.94 -12.68
CA ARG A 398 16.23 12.18 -12.13
C ARG A 398 14.93 12.97 -12.05
N ALA A 399 14.92 14.21 -12.51
CA ALA A 399 13.78 15.10 -12.35
C ALA A 399 13.44 15.85 -13.64
N CYS A 400 12.23 16.39 -13.70
CA CYS A 400 11.78 17.31 -14.74
C CYS A 400 10.69 18.24 -14.19
N PHE A 401 10.36 19.28 -14.94
CA PHE A 401 9.28 20.20 -14.60
C PHE A 401 8.37 20.49 -15.78
N LEU A 402 7.14 20.90 -15.48
CA LEU A 402 6.13 21.38 -16.39
C LEU A 402 5.57 22.70 -15.86
N HIS A 403 5.51 23.72 -16.72
CA HIS A 403 5.01 25.06 -16.43
C HIS A 403 3.94 25.43 -17.44
N VAL A 404 2.74 25.63 -16.94
CA VAL A 404 1.55 25.97 -17.72
C VAL A 404 0.92 27.25 -17.20
N ARG A 405 0.14 27.91 -18.06
CA ARG A 405 -0.63 29.11 -17.72
C ARG A 405 -2.06 28.97 -18.23
N THR A 406 -3.05 29.34 -17.42
CA THR A 406 -4.45 29.34 -17.87
C THR A 406 -4.65 30.35 -19.00
N ALA A 407 -5.49 30.02 -19.97
CA ALA A 407 -5.61 30.77 -21.21
C ALA A 407 -6.40 32.08 -21.03
N GLY A 408 -7.43 32.10 -20.19
CA GLY A 408 -8.24 33.29 -19.91
C GLY A 408 -7.67 34.08 -18.73
N THR A 409 -7.49 33.42 -17.57
CA THR A 409 -7.13 34.12 -16.32
C THR A 409 -5.64 34.38 -16.14
N GLY A 410 -4.76 33.76 -16.94
CA GLY A 410 -3.31 33.96 -16.87
C GLY A 410 -2.65 33.39 -15.61
N THR A 411 -3.35 32.57 -14.83
CA THR A 411 -2.82 31.92 -13.63
C THR A 411 -1.78 30.88 -14.02
N GLU A 412 -0.58 30.99 -13.49
CA GLU A 412 0.48 30.02 -13.73
C GLU A 412 0.43 28.87 -12.72
N LEU A 413 0.80 27.68 -13.19
CA LEU A 413 0.98 26.48 -12.38
C LEU A 413 2.26 25.77 -12.82
N VAL A 414 3.07 25.38 -11.83
CA VAL A 414 4.29 24.60 -12.04
C VAL A 414 4.25 23.32 -11.23
N GLU A 415 4.50 22.21 -11.91
CA GLU A 415 4.81 20.93 -11.30
C GLU A 415 6.28 20.59 -11.56
N ALA A 416 6.97 20.12 -10.53
CA ALA A 416 8.28 19.51 -10.67
C ALA A 416 8.22 18.10 -10.06
N MET A 417 8.81 17.12 -10.73
CA MET A 417 8.84 15.74 -10.24
C MET A 417 10.24 15.16 -10.22
N ARG A 418 10.48 14.20 -9.33
CA ARG A 418 11.69 13.37 -9.26
C ARG A 418 11.31 11.91 -9.16
N LEU A 419 11.99 11.05 -9.92
CA LEU A 419 11.88 9.59 -9.86
C LEU A 419 13.17 8.98 -9.31
N GLU A 420 13.05 8.15 -8.28
CA GLU A 420 14.18 7.46 -7.66
C GLU A 420 13.89 5.98 -7.47
N VAL A 421 14.78 5.12 -7.97
CA VAL A 421 14.72 3.66 -7.83
C VAL A 421 15.66 3.21 -6.73
N GLU A 422 15.14 2.41 -5.81
CA GLU A 422 15.82 1.73 -4.72
C GLU A 422 15.76 0.21 -4.93
N GLY A 423 16.78 -0.52 -4.45
CA GLY A 423 16.85 -1.98 -4.56
C GLY A 423 17.39 -2.51 -5.89
N ALA A 424 17.64 -1.64 -6.88
CA ALA A 424 18.31 -1.99 -8.13
C ALA A 424 19.16 -0.83 -8.64
N GLU A 425 20.26 -1.15 -9.35
CA GLU A 425 21.03 -0.14 -10.08
C GLU A 425 20.25 0.28 -11.34
N ALA A 426 19.82 1.54 -11.36
CA ALA A 426 19.00 2.09 -12.44
C ALA A 426 19.76 3.15 -13.24
N SER A 427 19.65 3.06 -14.56
CA SER A 427 20.02 4.15 -15.48
C SER A 427 18.81 5.03 -15.74
N TYR A 428 19.02 6.34 -15.80
CA TYR A 428 17.96 7.33 -16.02
C TYR A 428 18.13 7.98 -17.38
N LEU A 429 17.03 8.04 -18.12
CA LEU A 429 16.96 8.71 -19.40
C LEU A 429 15.84 9.74 -19.35
N PRO A 430 16.12 11.00 -19.70
CA PRO A 430 15.04 11.94 -19.92
C PRO A 430 14.23 11.48 -21.13
N HIS A 431 12.92 11.65 -21.06
CA HIS A 431 12.01 11.44 -22.18
C HIS A 431 11.15 12.69 -22.30
N ARG A 432 11.03 13.25 -23.50
CA ARG A 432 10.32 14.49 -23.73
C ARG A 432 9.31 14.32 -24.84
N ASP A 433 8.05 14.29 -24.46
CA ASP A 433 6.93 14.54 -25.34
C ASP A 433 6.40 15.95 -25.09
N GLU A 434 5.77 16.56 -26.11
CA GLU A 434 5.09 17.84 -25.93
C GLU A 434 4.01 17.69 -24.85
N TRP A 435 3.95 18.62 -23.88
CA TRP A 435 3.08 18.58 -22.71
C TRP A 435 3.37 17.47 -21.69
N ARG A 436 4.34 16.59 -21.96
CA ARG A 436 4.60 15.40 -21.14
C ARG A 436 6.10 15.19 -20.89
N PRO A 437 6.74 16.05 -20.08
CA PRO A 437 8.11 15.78 -19.63
C PRO A 437 8.13 14.53 -18.73
N ALA A 438 9.14 13.69 -18.94
CA ALA A 438 9.22 12.38 -18.33
C ALA A 438 10.65 11.98 -17.96
N VAL A 439 10.75 11.05 -17.01
CA VAL A 439 11.99 10.38 -16.62
C VAL A 439 11.76 8.88 -16.71
N ALA A 440 12.56 8.20 -17.51
CA ALA A 440 12.57 6.74 -17.64
C ALA A 440 13.72 6.15 -16.81
N ALA A 441 13.39 5.31 -15.84
CA ALA A 441 14.36 4.52 -15.08
C ALA A 441 14.39 3.09 -15.63
N ARG A 442 15.58 2.61 -16.03
CA ARG A 442 15.81 1.27 -16.56
C ARG A 442 16.73 0.48 -15.63
N PHE A 443 16.28 -0.69 -15.24
CA PHE A 443 17.01 -1.62 -14.37
C PHE A 443 16.68 -3.08 -14.74
N ARG A 444 17.32 -4.03 -14.09
CA ARG A 444 17.05 -5.47 -14.29
C ARG A 444 16.59 -6.09 -12.97
N LEU A 445 15.68 -7.04 -13.06
CA LEU A 445 15.26 -7.87 -11.94
C LEU A 445 15.49 -9.35 -12.27
N GLY A 446 16.08 -10.08 -11.33
CA GLY A 446 16.09 -11.53 -11.29
C GLY A 446 14.77 -12.12 -10.79
N ARG A 447 14.63 -13.44 -10.96
CA ARG A 447 13.43 -14.16 -10.51
C ARG A 447 13.27 -14.08 -8.98
N GLY A 448 12.14 -13.54 -8.55
CA GLY A 448 11.78 -13.32 -7.15
C GLY A 448 12.30 -12.00 -6.57
N GLU A 449 13.10 -11.25 -7.33
CA GLU A 449 13.62 -9.95 -6.93
C GLU A 449 12.58 -8.84 -7.15
N GLU A 450 12.77 -7.75 -6.41
CA GLU A 450 11.93 -6.57 -6.45
C GLU A 450 12.77 -5.29 -6.48
N ALA A 451 12.17 -4.24 -7.03
CA ALA A 451 12.66 -2.87 -6.90
C ALA A 451 11.52 -1.97 -6.43
N LEU A 452 11.89 -0.91 -5.74
CA LEU A 452 11.00 0.15 -5.30
C LEU A 452 11.33 1.41 -6.08
N ALA A 453 10.32 2.12 -6.58
CA ALA A 453 10.50 3.44 -7.15
C ALA A 453 9.64 4.46 -6.38
N VAL A 454 10.21 5.61 -6.07
CA VAL A 454 9.51 6.74 -5.46
C VAL A 454 9.44 7.87 -6.49
N LYS A 455 8.22 8.32 -6.79
CA LYS A 455 7.94 9.55 -7.53
C LYS A 455 7.49 10.60 -6.53
N LEU A 456 8.29 11.65 -6.37
CA LEU A 456 7.90 12.85 -5.62
C LEU A 456 7.50 13.95 -6.60
N VAL A 457 6.47 14.70 -6.26
CA VAL A 457 5.99 15.84 -7.03
C VAL A 457 5.77 17.02 -6.11
N SER A 458 6.20 18.20 -6.54
CA SER A 458 5.86 19.48 -5.93
C SER A 458 4.97 20.28 -6.88
N ILE A 459 3.97 20.98 -6.35
CA ILE A 459 3.03 21.79 -7.16
C ILE A 459 2.83 23.18 -6.56
N TYR A 460 2.99 24.22 -7.37
CA TYR A 460 2.76 25.62 -6.98
C TYR A 460 1.99 26.37 -8.06
N THR A 461 1.20 27.36 -7.65
CA THR A 461 0.59 28.32 -8.56
C THR A 461 1.04 29.74 -8.27
N SER A 462 0.78 30.63 -9.24
CA SER A 462 0.95 32.08 -9.05
C SER A 462 0.02 32.70 -8.00
N ARG A 463 -0.94 31.93 -7.44
CA ARG A 463 -1.83 32.41 -6.36
C ARG A 463 -1.14 32.40 -4.99
N GLU A 464 -0.10 31.59 -4.82
CA GLU A 464 0.67 31.46 -3.57
C GLU A 464 2.00 32.23 -3.62
N THR A 465 2.59 32.41 -4.81
CA THR A 465 3.93 32.98 -4.97
C THR A 465 4.08 33.71 -6.31
N GLU A 466 4.94 34.73 -6.36
CA GLU A 466 5.26 35.44 -7.61
C GLU A 466 6.15 34.61 -8.56
N ASP A 467 6.89 33.63 -8.04
CA ASP A 467 7.75 32.73 -8.82
C ASP A 467 7.44 31.26 -8.51
N PRO A 468 6.35 30.71 -9.10
CA PRO A 468 5.98 29.31 -8.89
C PRO A 468 7.01 28.33 -9.45
N ALA A 469 7.79 28.75 -10.45
CA ALA A 469 8.82 27.90 -11.06
C ALA A 469 9.97 27.62 -10.11
N ARG A 470 10.45 28.65 -9.41
CA ARG A 470 11.46 28.50 -8.37
C ARG A 470 10.91 27.73 -7.17
N ALA A 471 9.73 28.11 -6.67
CA ALA A 471 9.13 27.51 -5.48
C ALA A 471 8.92 25.99 -5.63
N ALA A 472 8.40 25.54 -6.78
CA ALA A 472 8.24 24.11 -7.06
C ALA A 472 9.58 23.36 -7.02
N ARG A 473 10.61 23.89 -7.69
CA ARG A 473 11.92 23.20 -7.75
C ARG A 473 12.59 23.11 -6.38
N GLU A 474 12.60 24.20 -5.61
CA GLU A 474 13.17 24.22 -4.25
C GLU A 474 12.40 23.25 -3.34
N LYS A 475 11.07 23.24 -3.42
CA LYS A 475 10.23 22.30 -2.63
C LYS A 475 10.47 20.84 -3.00
N LEU A 476 10.66 20.54 -4.29
CA LEU A 476 11.00 19.18 -4.73
C LEU A 476 12.34 18.72 -4.15
N GLU A 477 13.35 19.59 -4.14
CA GLU A 477 14.66 19.29 -3.56
C GLU A 477 14.59 19.08 -2.04
N GLU A 478 13.81 19.89 -1.33
CA GLU A 478 13.54 19.73 0.09
C GLU A 478 12.87 18.39 0.38
N ALA A 479 11.78 18.06 -0.34
CA ALA A 479 11.04 16.82 -0.19
C ALA A 479 11.91 15.60 -0.50
N ALA A 480 12.73 15.67 -1.56
CA ALA A 480 13.66 14.61 -1.91
C ALA A 480 14.74 14.39 -0.85
N SER A 481 15.26 15.47 -0.25
CA SER A 481 16.27 15.40 0.82
C SER A 481 15.70 14.79 2.10
N LYS A 482 14.42 15.05 2.39
CA LYS A 482 13.70 14.48 3.53
C LYS A 482 13.37 13.00 3.33
N GLY A 483 13.05 12.60 2.10
CA GLY A 483 12.78 11.22 1.71
C GLY A 483 11.37 10.75 2.03
N TYR A 484 10.91 9.72 1.30
CA TYR A 484 9.53 9.24 1.33
C TYR A 484 9.03 8.88 2.74
N ARG A 485 9.84 8.16 3.52
CA ARG A 485 9.43 7.67 4.85
C ARG A 485 9.14 8.81 5.82
N ALA A 486 9.99 9.83 5.86
CA ALA A 486 9.78 10.98 6.74
C ALA A 486 8.58 11.83 6.26
N LEU A 487 8.39 11.98 4.95
CA LEU A 487 7.21 12.65 4.38
C LEU A 487 5.90 11.91 4.75
N LEU A 488 5.89 10.58 4.67
CA LEU A 488 4.74 9.77 5.04
C LEU A 488 4.46 9.84 6.56
N ALA A 489 5.50 9.80 7.38
CA ALA A 489 5.36 9.92 8.84
C ALA A 489 4.73 11.25 9.25
N ASP A 490 5.18 12.37 8.64
CA ASP A 490 4.60 13.69 8.91
C ASP A 490 3.16 13.80 8.40
N HIS A 491 2.88 13.23 7.23
CA HIS A 491 1.51 13.14 6.69
C HIS A 491 0.56 12.41 7.65
N GLU A 492 0.99 11.25 8.19
CA GLU A 492 0.21 10.44 9.12
C GLU A 492 0.05 11.11 10.49
N ALA A 493 1.08 11.82 10.95
CA ALA A 493 1.03 12.60 12.18
C ALA A 493 -0.05 13.69 12.09
N GLU A 494 -0.15 14.39 10.96
CA GLU A 494 -1.22 15.35 10.74
C GLU A 494 -2.59 14.66 10.68
N TRP A 495 -2.74 13.57 9.94
CA TRP A 495 -4.00 12.81 9.92
C TRP A 495 -4.46 12.37 11.31
N ALA A 496 -3.55 11.91 12.16
CA ALA A 496 -3.86 11.53 13.53
C ALA A 496 -4.41 12.72 14.33
N ARG A 497 -3.86 13.93 14.16
CA ARG A 497 -4.38 15.16 14.79
C ARG A 497 -5.78 15.51 14.29
N TYR A 498 -6.04 15.39 12.98
CA TYR A 498 -7.37 15.68 12.42
C TYR A 498 -8.42 14.69 12.90
N TRP A 499 -8.11 13.40 12.90
CA TRP A 499 -9.02 12.38 13.41
C TRP A 499 -9.27 12.52 14.91
N GLN A 500 -8.28 12.93 15.70
CA GLN A 500 -8.48 13.23 17.12
C GLN A 500 -9.55 14.32 17.35
N ALA A 501 -9.64 15.31 16.45
CA ALA A 501 -10.63 16.38 16.53
C ALA A 501 -11.97 16.06 15.86
N SER A 502 -12.01 15.03 15.00
CA SER A 502 -13.09 14.84 14.01
C SER A 502 -13.76 13.47 14.02
N ASP A 503 -13.12 12.43 14.57
CA ASP A 503 -13.65 11.07 14.52
C ASP A 503 -14.94 10.95 15.34
N VAL A 504 -15.86 10.15 14.84
CA VAL A 504 -17.11 9.82 15.50
C VAL A 504 -17.13 8.33 15.70
N VAL A 505 -17.16 7.88 16.95
CA VAL A 505 -17.23 6.46 17.29
C VAL A 505 -18.69 6.03 17.43
N ILE A 506 -19.05 4.95 16.74
CA ILE A 506 -20.36 4.30 16.89
C ILE A 506 -20.13 3.00 17.63
N GLU A 507 -20.56 2.95 18.89
CA GLU A 507 -20.52 1.73 19.69
C GLU A 507 -21.51 0.69 19.16
N GLY A 508 -21.11 -0.58 19.17
CA GLY A 508 -21.95 -1.67 18.69
C GLY A 508 -22.11 -1.73 17.16
N ASP A 509 -21.19 -1.13 16.40
CA ASP A 509 -21.17 -1.20 14.92
C ASP A 509 -20.75 -2.59 14.38
N ASP A 510 -21.50 -3.61 14.79
CA ASP A 510 -21.30 -5.04 14.53
C ASP A 510 -22.00 -5.51 13.25
N VAL A 511 -21.90 -4.73 12.18
CA VAL A 511 -22.66 -5.03 10.96
C VAL A 511 -22.03 -6.20 10.18
N GLY A 512 -22.77 -7.32 10.10
CA GLY A 512 -22.44 -8.54 9.34
C GLY A 512 -21.77 -8.29 7.98
N ALA A 513 -20.97 -9.26 7.51
CA ALA A 513 -20.21 -9.25 6.24
C ALA A 513 -21.02 -8.93 4.94
N LYS A 514 -22.32 -8.67 5.03
CA LYS A 514 -23.22 -8.36 3.91
C LYS A 514 -23.63 -6.88 3.81
N HIS A 515 -23.38 -6.04 4.82
CA HIS A 515 -23.68 -4.61 4.76
C HIS A 515 -22.44 -3.80 5.17
N ALA A 516 -22.23 -2.64 4.54
CA ALA A 516 -21.14 -1.73 4.89
C ALA A 516 -21.27 -1.28 6.35
N SER A 517 -20.15 -1.15 7.07
CA SER A 517 -20.11 -0.63 8.44
C SER A 517 -20.61 0.83 8.46
N PRO A 518 -21.68 1.17 9.20
CA PRO A 518 -22.06 2.53 9.51
C PRO A 518 -20.90 3.42 9.95
N LEU A 519 -19.98 2.92 10.78
CA LEU A 519 -18.79 3.65 11.21
C LEU A 519 -17.84 3.93 10.03
N LEU A 520 -17.60 2.95 9.16
CA LEU A 520 -16.86 3.16 7.92
C LEU A 520 -17.54 4.19 7.01
N ALA A 521 -18.87 4.14 6.90
CA ALA A 521 -19.63 5.08 6.09
C ALA A 521 -19.52 6.51 6.64
N VAL A 522 -19.62 6.70 7.96
CA VAL A 522 -19.41 8.02 8.60
C VAL A 522 -17.99 8.50 8.36
N ARG A 523 -16.97 7.68 8.64
CA ARG A 523 -15.56 8.03 8.41
C ARG A 523 -15.27 8.33 6.94
N PHE A 524 -15.89 7.62 6.01
CA PHE A 524 -15.77 7.91 4.58
C PHE A 524 -16.29 9.31 4.23
N ASN A 525 -17.47 9.68 4.75
CA ASN A 525 -18.01 11.03 4.53
C ASN A 525 -17.14 12.11 5.18
N LEU A 526 -16.70 11.89 6.42
CA LEU A 526 -15.80 12.80 7.13
C LEU A 526 -14.48 12.97 6.38
N TYR A 527 -13.87 11.87 5.93
CA TYR A 527 -12.65 11.88 5.13
C TYR A 527 -12.80 12.78 3.90
N HIS A 528 -13.86 12.61 3.10
CA HIS A 528 -14.07 13.39 1.87
C HIS A 528 -14.29 14.88 2.14
N ILE A 529 -14.93 15.23 3.26
CA ILE A 529 -15.04 16.63 3.69
C ILE A 529 -13.68 17.17 4.14
N LEU A 530 -12.90 16.39 4.90
CA LEU A 530 -11.58 16.78 5.41
C LEU A 530 -10.55 16.99 4.29
N ILE A 531 -10.51 16.15 3.26
CA ILE A 531 -9.55 16.32 2.15
C ILE A 531 -9.87 17.53 1.26
N ALA A 532 -11.10 18.03 1.31
CA ALA A 532 -11.56 19.16 0.50
C ALA A 532 -11.44 20.51 1.20
N ALA A 533 -11.26 20.52 2.53
CA ALA A 533 -11.32 21.74 3.31
C ALA A 533 -10.01 22.55 3.25
N PRO A 534 -10.05 23.83 2.81
CA PRO A 534 -8.87 24.66 2.63
C PRO A 534 -8.24 25.08 3.94
N ARG A 535 -7.02 24.59 4.18
CA ARG A 535 -6.32 24.74 5.46
C ARG A 535 -5.50 26.02 5.53
N HIS A 536 -4.96 26.48 4.43
CA HIS A 536 -3.96 27.56 4.41
C HIS A 536 -4.41 28.79 3.62
N ASP A 537 -5.48 28.70 2.82
CA ASP A 537 -6.03 29.81 2.05
C ASP A 537 -7.46 30.16 2.51
N GLY A 538 -7.65 31.39 3.01
CA GLY A 538 -8.97 31.93 3.39
C GLY A 538 -9.69 32.65 2.26
N ARG A 539 -9.23 32.54 1.01
CA ARG A 539 -9.86 33.13 -0.19
C ARG A 539 -10.66 32.12 -1.01
N VAL A 540 -10.74 30.88 -0.52
CA VAL A 540 -11.34 29.73 -1.22
C VAL A 540 -12.22 28.95 -0.24
N SER A 541 -13.19 28.21 -0.77
CA SER A 541 -14.15 27.44 0.02
C SER A 541 -14.50 26.13 -0.68
N ILE A 542 -15.24 25.24 -0.02
CA ILE A 542 -15.50 23.88 -0.52
C ILE A 542 -16.58 23.91 -1.62
N PRO A 543 -16.33 23.41 -2.83
CA PRO A 543 -17.36 23.39 -3.87
C PRO A 543 -18.37 22.24 -3.69
N GLY A 544 -19.50 22.31 -4.38
CA GLY A 544 -20.62 21.34 -4.22
C GLY A 544 -20.28 19.88 -4.57
N LYS A 545 -19.17 19.63 -5.28
CA LYS A 545 -18.62 18.27 -5.53
C LYS A 545 -17.28 18.04 -4.88
N THR A 546 -16.90 18.86 -3.89
CA THR A 546 -15.55 18.91 -3.33
C THR A 546 -14.49 19.00 -4.46
N LEU A 547 -13.28 18.53 -4.23
CA LEU A 547 -12.24 18.43 -5.26
C LEU A 547 -12.21 17.02 -5.90
N SER A 548 -13.36 16.34 -5.99
CA SER A 548 -13.44 14.96 -6.48
C SER A 548 -13.90 14.82 -7.93
N GLY A 549 -14.30 15.90 -8.62
CA GLY A 549 -14.65 15.85 -10.03
C GLY A 549 -15.30 17.12 -10.58
N PHE A 550 -15.69 17.06 -11.86
CA PHE A 550 -16.13 18.22 -12.65
C PHE A 550 -17.59 18.65 -12.44
N GLY A 551 -18.36 17.90 -11.64
CA GLY A 551 -19.74 18.24 -11.35
C GLY A 551 -19.84 19.60 -10.65
N TYR A 552 -20.87 20.38 -11.00
CA TYR A 552 -21.04 21.77 -10.55
C TYR A 552 -19.83 22.69 -10.80
N ARG A 553 -18.91 22.32 -11.72
CA ARG A 553 -17.82 23.17 -12.23
C ARG A 553 -16.87 23.70 -11.14
N GLY A 554 -16.84 23.03 -9.98
CA GLY A 554 -16.08 23.47 -8.82
C GLY A 554 -16.63 24.76 -8.19
N HIS A 555 -17.89 25.14 -8.40
CA HIS A 555 -18.48 26.30 -7.74
C HIS A 555 -18.92 26.00 -6.30
N VAL A 556 -18.87 27.03 -5.47
CA VAL A 556 -19.29 27.03 -4.07
C VAL A 556 -20.76 27.44 -4.00
N PHE A 557 -21.53 26.73 -3.18
CA PHE A 557 -22.95 26.95 -2.97
C PHE A 557 -23.24 26.98 -1.46
N TRP A 558 -24.47 27.31 -1.10
CA TRP A 558 -25.00 27.21 0.27
C TRP A 558 -24.76 25.84 0.93
N ASP A 559 -24.46 24.79 0.15
CA ASP A 559 -23.98 23.49 0.62
C ASP A 559 -22.85 23.62 1.65
N THR A 560 -21.90 24.53 1.45
CA THR A 560 -20.80 24.77 2.38
C THR A 560 -21.32 25.29 3.71
N GLU A 561 -22.04 26.42 3.73
CA GLU A 561 -22.48 27.06 4.97
C GLU A 561 -23.53 26.23 5.72
N ILE A 562 -24.39 25.53 5.00
CA ILE A 562 -25.54 24.83 5.60
C ILE A 562 -25.19 23.39 6.00
N PHE A 563 -24.38 22.67 5.21
CA PHE A 563 -24.14 21.24 5.45
C PHE A 563 -22.73 20.94 5.96
N MET A 564 -21.69 21.63 5.48
CA MET A 564 -20.30 21.32 5.83
C MET A 564 -19.77 22.15 7.00
N LEU A 565 -20.09 23.44 7.03
CA LEU A 565 -19.64 24.40 8.04
C LEU A 565 -20.07 24.02 9.48
N PRO A 566 -21.27 23.46 9.75
CA PRO A 566 -21.63 23.03 11.10
C PRO A 566 -20.64 22.03 11.68
N PHE A 567 -20.19 21.05 10.87
CA PHE A 567 -19.18 20.08 11.30
C PHE A 567 -17.89 20.77 11.73
N PHE A 568 -17.34 21.66 10.89
CA PHE A 568 -16.11 22.39 11.22
C PHE A 568 -16.28 23.37 12.38
N THR A 569 -17.47 23.92 12.59
CA THR A 569 -17.73 24.82 13.71
C THR A 569 -17.55 24.12 15.06
N PHE A 570 -17.87 22.83 15.16
CA PHE A 570 -17.71 22.05 16.38
C PHE A 570 -16.36 21.34 16.51
N THR A 571 -15.75 20.95 15.39
CA THR A 571 -14.50 20.17 15.41
C THR A 571 -13.25 21.03 15.18
N GLN A 572 -13.34 22.05 14.32
CA GLN A 572 -12.21 22.85 13.83
C GLN A 572 -12.60 24.33 13.57
N PRO A 573 -12.91 25.13 14.62
CA PRO A 573 -13.49 26.47 14.45
C PRO A 573 -12.64 27.44 13.62
N GLN A 574 -11.31 27.28 13.62
CA GLN A 574 -10.42 28.11 12.80
C GLN A 574 -10.58 27.83 11.30
N LEU A 575 -10.85 26.57 10.94
CA LEU A 575 -11.15 26.18 9.56
C LEU A 575 -12.54 26.68 9.15
N ALA A 576 -13.53 26.56 10.04
CA ALA A 576 -14.86 27.15 9.82
C ALA A 576 -14.79 28.66 9.56
N ARG A 577 -13.97 29.39 10.32
CA ARG A 577 -13.75 30.83 10.08
C ARG A 577 -13.20 31.10 8.68
N LYS A 578 -12.22 30.32 8.21
CA LYS A 578 -11.63 30.49 6.87
C LYS A 578 -12.65 30.26 5.76
N LEU A 579 -13.57 29.31 5.93
CA LEU A 579 -14.65 29.07 4.97
C LEU A 579 -15.64 30.24 4.82
N LEU A 580 -15.67 31.17 5.79
CA LEU A 580 -16.55 32.34 5.80
C LEU A 580 -15.87 33.65 5.37
N MET A 581 -14.54 33.68 5.31
CA MET A 581 -13.76 34.85 4.89
C MET A 581 -13.64 34.91 3.38
#